data_AF-A0A936HKU1-F1
#
_entry.id   AF-A0A936HKU1-F1
#
_cell.length_a   1.000
_cell.length_b   1.000
_cell.length_c   1.000
_cell.angle_alpha   90.00
_cell.angle_beta   90.00
_cell.angle_gamma   90.00
#
_symmetry.space_group_name_H-M   'P 1'
#
loop_
_entity.id
_entity.type
_entity.pdbx_description
1 polymer ?
#
loop_
_entity_poly.entity_id
_entity_poly.type
_entity_poly.pdbx_seq_one_letter_code
_entity_poly.pdbx_strand_id
1 'polypeptide(L)'
;MTFISWSEAYTLQVGTIDDEHKRIIEIINALERDRREGADSAALGSSLARMQEVIQEHFENEEAIMREHYYPYRGAHKEQHRQFNRDVYAARKLYSADADSIDFDVFLAFLRAWLHEHIVRSDAIFVSYLSGGARPTTVLPAVDPLPECLEGVLADPDDPLHTVSMQVPESALDTLFTCARLLRRGGGEADALRAIADPLGTMTLVEAATVAKALMR
;
A
#
# COMPACT_ATOMS: atom_id res chain seq x y z
N MET A 1 0.45 1.86 30.49
CA MET A 1 0.05 0.64 29.74
C MET A 1 0.54 0.80 28.32
N THR A 2 1.04 -0.26 27.70
CA THR A 2 1.47 -0.26 26.29
C THR A 2 0.26 -0.11 25.38
N PHE A 3 0.39 0.68 24.30
CA PHE A 3 -0.71 0.95 23.36
C PHE A 3 -1.02 -0.28 22.49
N ILE A 4 0.03 -0.99 22.06
CA ILE A 4 -0.03 -2.29 21.39
C ILE A 4 0.83 -3.25 22.20
N SER A 5 0.25 -4.38 22.57
CA SER A 5 0.98 -5.46 23.26
C SER A 5 1.24 -6.59 22.28
N TRP A 6 2.46 -7.15 22.28
CA TRP A 6 2.72 -8.38 21.55
C TRP A 6 1.80 -9.49 22.06
N SER A 7 1.26 -10.29 21.14
CA SER A 7 0.40 -11.42 21.45
C SER A 7 0.75 -12.60 20.56
N GLU A 8 0.31 -13.80 20.95
CA GLU A 8 0.51 -15.01 20.14
C GLU A 8 -0.08 -14.89 18.73
N ALA A 9 -1.10 -14.05 18.54
CA ALA A 9 -1.69 -13.79 17.22
C ALA A 9 -0.70 -13.17 16.21
N TYR A 10 0.33 -12.47 16.69
CA TYR A 10 1.37 -11.88 15.83
C TYR A 10 2.55 -12.81 15.55
N THR A 11 2.57 -14.00 16.17
CA THR A 11 3.70 -14.93 16.05
C THR A 11 3.53 -15.79 14.81
N LEU A 12 4.40 -15.58 13.81
CA LEU A 12 4.40 -16.32 12.55
C LEU A 12 5.41 -17.48 12.56
N GLN A 13 6.20 -17.63 13.63
CA GLN A 13 7.22 -18.68 13.78
C GLN A 13 8.40 -18.52 12.80
N VAL A 14 8.56 -17.33 12.22
CA VAL A 14 9.75 -16.94 11.45
C VAL A 14 10.46 -15.85 12.25
N GLY A 15 11.51 -16.25 12.98
CA GLY A 15 12.13 -15.39 13.99
C GLY A 15 12.54 -14.00 13.50
N THR A 16 13.06 -13.90 12.28
CA THR A 16 13.43 -12.60 11.69
C THR A 16 12.22 -11.69 11.45
N ILE A 17 11.11 -12.22 10.92
CA ILE A 17 9.88 -11.47 10.66
C ILE A 17 9.20 -11.10 11.98
N ASP A 18 9.13 -12.03 12.94
CA ASP A 18 8.55 -11.77 14.25
C ASP A 18 9.31 -10.67 15.00
N ASP A 19 10.64 -10.62 14.88
CA ASP A 19 11.47 -9.59 15.52
C ASP A 19 11.30 -8.22 14.83
N GLU A 20 11.12 -8.18 13.51
CA GLU A 20 10.76 -6.95 12.78
C GLU A 20 9.37 -6.43 13.20
N HIS A 21 8.36 -7.30 13.31
CA HIS A 21 7.03 -6.91 13.81
C HIS A 21 7.07 -6.36 15.24
N LYS A 22 7.85 -6.99 16.14
CA LYS A 22 8.06 -6.46 17.50
C LYS A 22 8.68 -5.07 17.47
N ARG A 23 9.68 -4.85 16.61
CA ARG A 23 10.33 -3.54 16.45
C ARG A 23 9.35 -2.47 15.94
N ILE A 24 8.44 -2.82 15.02
CA ILE A 24 7.37 -1.93 14.56
C ILE A 24 6.41 -1.59 15.72
N ILE A 25 6.02 -2.59 16.51
CA ILE A 25 5.16 -2.39 17.69
C ILE A 25 5.85 -1.48 18.73
N GLU A 26 7.13 -1.68 18.97
CA GLU A 26 7.93 -0.85 19.86
C GLU A 26 8.00 0.60 19.41
N ILE A 27 8.21 0.87 18.11
CA ILE A 27 8.29 2.24 17.60
C ILE A 27 6.91 2.94 17.63
N ILE A 28 5.81 2.22 17.38
CA ILE A 28 4.45 2.78 17.52
C ILE A 28 4.14 3.10 18.99
N ASN A 29 4.51 2.19 19.91
CA ASN A 29 4.37 2.44 21.34
C ASN A 29 5.23 3.62 21.82
N ALA A 30 6.41 3.82 21.24
CA ALA A 30 7.24 4.97 21.53
C ALA A 30 6.61 6.27 21.06
N LEU A 31 6.09 6.31 19.83
CA LEU A 31 5.36 7.46 19.29
C LEU A 31 4.18 7.85 20.18
N GLU A 32 3.42 6.86 20.66
CA GLU A 32 2.28 7.11 21.54
C GLU A 32 2.70 7.69 22.91
N ARG A 33 3.79 7.17 23.47
CA ARG A 33 4.35 7.67 24.73
C ARG A 33 4.86 9.09 24.58
N ASP A 34 5.65 9.38 23.54
CA ASP A 34 6.21 10.71 23.28
C ASP A 34 5.08 11.75 23.17
N ARG A 35 3.98 11.39 22.49
CA ARG A 35 2.77 12.22 22.42
C ARG A 35 2.16 12.48 23.79
N ARG A 36 1.97 11.43 24.59
CA ARG A 36 1.37 11.54 25.94
C ARG A 36 2.20 12.34 26.92
N GLU A 37 3.53 12.27 26.79
CA GLU A 37 4.48 13.00 27.64
C GLU A 37 4.62 14.47 27.21
N GLY A 38 3.91 14.88 26.14
CA GLY A 38 3.93 16.27 25.66
C GLY A 38 5.22 16.64 24.96
N ALA A 39 5.83 15.68 24.24
CA ALA A 39 6.96 15.96 23.37
C ALA A 39 6.62 17.10 22.39
N ASP A 40 7.60 17.97 22.12
CA ASP A 40 7.41 19.05 21.17
C ASP A 40 7.21 18.54 19.73
N SER A 41 6.77 19.44 18.85
CA SER A 41 6.44 19.07 17.49
C SER A 41 7.63 18.55 16.67
N ALA A 42 8.84 19.02 16.96
CA ALA A 42 10.05 18.57 16.30
C ALA A 42 10.43 17.15 16.72
N ALA A 43 10.31 16.85 18.01
CA ALA A 43 10.53 15.52 18.57
C ALA A 43 9.52 14.51 18.02
N LEU A 44 8.22 14.83 18.03
CA LEU A 44 7.19 13.98 17.44
C LEU A 44 7.38 13.77 15.93
N GLY A 45 7.75 14.83 15.20
CA GLY A 45 8.08 14.73 13.77
C GLY A 45 9.25 13.79 13.50
N SER A 46 10.25 13.77 14.39
CA SER A 46 11.38 12.84 14.33
C SER A 46 10.96 11.40 14.64
N SER A 47 10.08 11.19 15.62
CA SER A 47 9.52 9.87 15.94
C SER A 47 8.69 9.31 14.78
N LEU A 48 7.88 10.15 14.11
CA LEU A 48 7.15 9.78 12.89
C LEU A 48 8.09 9.37 11.75
N ALA A 49 9.17 10.13 11.53
CA ALA A 49 10.14 9.81 10.49
C ALA A 49 10.83 8.46 10.75
N ARG A 50 11.24 8.22 12.01
CA ARG A 50 11.86 6.96 12.41
C ARG A 50 10.91 5.77 12.28
N MET A 51 9.64 5.94 12.63
CA MET A 51 8.62 4.91 12.44
C MET A 51 8.50 4.53 10.96
N GLN A 52 8.42 5.52 10.07
CA GLN A 52 8.34 5.27 8.63
C GLN A 52 9.56 4.51 8.11
N GLU A 53 10.77 4.85 8.55
CA GLU A 53 12.00 4.14 8.18
C GLU A 53 11.98 2.66 8.60
N VAL A 54 11.58 2.39 9.85
CA VAL A 54 11.49 1.02 10.39
C VAL A 54 10.49 0.16 9.60
N ILE A 55 9.34 0.73 9.26
CA ILE A 55 8.29 0.05 8.50
C ILE A 55 8.73 -0.21 7.05
N GLN A 56 9.36 0.79 6.42
CA GLN A 56 9.90 0.65 5.07
C GLN A 56 10.96 -0.46 4.99
N GLU A 57 11.87 -0.52 5.95
CA GLU A 57 12.91 -1.55 6.04
C GLU A 57 12.29 -2.96 6.13
N HIS A 58 11.28 -3.14 6.99
CA HIS A 58 10.55 -4.40 7.11
C HIS A 58 9.89 -4.83 5.79
N PHE A 59 9.16 -3.92 5.13
CA PHE A 59 8.51 -4.24 3.85
C PHE A 59 9.53 -4.59 2.75
N GLU A 60 10.67 -3.92 2.71
CA GLU A 60 11.74 -4.24 1.76
C GLU A 60 12.31 -5.64 1.97
N ASN A 61 12.48 -6.04 3.24
CA ASN A 61 12.95 -7.37 3.62
C ASN A 61 11.93 -8.44 3.20
N GLU A 62 10.66 -8.27 3.54
CA GLU A 62 9.61 -9.21 3.15
C GLU A 62 9.48 -9.32 1.63
N GLU A 63 9.46 -8.19 0.91
CA GLU A 63 9.36 -8.19 -0.54
C GLU A 63 10.59 -8.84 -1.21
N ALA A 64 11.75 -8.79 -0.58
CA ALA A 64 12.94 -9.50 -1.04
C ALA A 64 12.77 -11.01 -0.86
N ILE A 65 12.31 -11.46 0.31
CA ILE A 65 12.04 -12.88 0.60
C ILE A 65 10.94 -13.41 -0.35
N MET A 66 9.82 -12.68 -0.52
CA MET A 66 8.75 -13.05 -1.46
C MET A 66 9.27 -13.22 -2.89
N ARG A 67 10.23 -12.40 -3.31
CA ARG A 67 10.83 -12.46 -4.64
C ARG A 67 11.72 -13.69 -4.78
N GLU A 68 12.57 -13.97 -3.80
CA GLU A 68 13.48 -15.11 -3.76
C GLU A 68 12.72 -16.44 -3.78
N HIS A 69 11.62 -16.52 -3.03
CA HIS A 69 10.82 -17.73 -2.89
C HIS A 69 9.69 -17.84 -3.92
N TYR A 70 9.61 -16.95 -4.92
CA TYR A 70 8.58 -16.95 -5.97
C TYR A 70 7.14 -16.93 -5.43
N TYR A 71 6.91 -16.18 -4.34
CA TYR A 71 5.58 -16.05 -3.74
C TYR A 71 4.56 -15.52 -4.78
N PRO A 72 3.50 -16.28 -5.10
CA PRO A 72 2.61 -15.96 -6.21
C PRO A 72 1.80 -14.67 -5.98
N TYR A 73 1.52 -14.30 -4.73
CA TYR A 73 0.72 -13.12 -4.38
C TYR A 73 1.55 -11.88 -4.05
N ARG A 74 2.87 -11.90 -4.31
CA ARG A 74 3.79 -10.78 -4.00
C ARG A 74 3.32 -9.43 -4.56
N GLY A 75 2.61 -9.43 -5.69
CA GLY A 75 2.11 -8.20 -6.31
C GLY A 75 1.02 -7.53 -5.49
N ALA A 76 0.09 -8.30 -4.95
CA ALA A 76 -0.99 -7.81 -4.09
C ALA A 76 -0.45 -7.38 -2.72
N HIS A 77 0.43 -8.20 -2.13
CA HIS A 77 1.08 -7.88 -0.84
C HIS A 77 1.89 -6.58 -0.92
N LYS A 78 2.72 -6.43 -1.96
CA LYS A 78 3.46 -5.19 -2.21
C LYS A 78 2.55 -3.97 -2.39
N GLU A 79 1.34 -4.13 -2.93
CA GLU A 79 0.42 -3.01 -3.05
C GLU A 79 -0.17 -2.59 -1.69
N GLN A 80 -0.42 -3.54 -0.79
CA GLN A 80 -0.78 -3.23 0.60
C GLN A 80 0.32 -2.40 1.29
N HIS A 81 1.60 -2.81 1.14
CA HIS A 81 2.74 -2.07 1.67
C HIS A 81 2.81 -0.64 1.10
N ARG A 82 2.65 -0.51 -0.22
CA ARG A 82 2.70 0.78 -0.91
C ARG A 82 1.58 1.71 -0.44
N GLN A 83 0.36 1.21 -0.33
CA GLN A 83 -0.76 2.00 0.17
C GLN A 83 -0.48 2.51 1.58
N PHE A 84 -0.07 1.62 2.48
CA PHE A 84 0.24 2.00 3.86
C PHE A 84 1.36 3.05 3.95
N ASN A 85 2.42 2.88 3.17
CA ASN A 85 3.51 3.86 3.10
C ASN A 85 3.05 5.22 2.58
N ARG A 86 2.15 5.25 1.58
CA ARG A 86 1.55 6.52 1.10
C ARG A 86 0.78 7.20 2.22
N ASP A 87 -0.03 6.44 2.96
CA ASP A 87 -0.89 6.95 4.02
C ASP A 87 -0.07 7.53 5.18
N VAL A 88 0.97 6.80 5.62
CA VAL A 88 1.90 7.25 6.66
C VAL A 88 2.71 8.47 6.21
N TYR A 89 3.18 8.50 4.97
CA TYR A 89 3.92 9.63 4.43
C TYR A 89 3.05 10.90 4.38
N ALA A 90 1.81 10.78 3.93
CA ALA A 90 0.88 11.91 3.89
C ALA A 90 0.56 12.45 5.28
N ALA A 91 0.27 11.56 6.25
CA ALA A 91 0.05 11.97 7.64
C ALA A 91 1.27 12.74 8.20
N ARG A 92 2.49 12.25 7.91
CA ARG A 92 3.73 12.95 8.29
C ARG A 92 3.89 14.31 7.60
N LYS A 93 3.52 14.41 6.31
CA LYS A 93 3.58 15.67 5.55
C LYS A 93 2.62 16.71 6.11
N LEU A 94 1.37 16.32 6.39
CA LEU A 94 0.39 17.16 7.04
C LEU A 94 0.92 17.65 8.39
N TYR A 95 1.37 16.72 9.24
CA TYR A 95 1.94 17.06 10.54
C TYR A 95 3.12 18.04 10.46
N SER A 96 3.99 17.87 9.47
CA SER A 96 5.14 18.76 9.28
C SER A 96 4.75 20.16 8.81
N ALA A 97 3.61 20.30 8.12
CA ALA A 97 3.09 21.58 7.68
C ALA A 97 2.33 22.30 8.80
N ASP A 98 1.54 21.55 9.57
CA ASP A 98 0.78 22.02 10.72
C ASP A 98 0.61 20.88 11.73
N ALA A 99 1.09 21.07 12.96
CA ALA A 99 1.07 20.04 13.99
C ALA A 99 -0.35 19.66 14.44
N ASP A 100 -1.35 20.53 14.20
CA ASP A 100 -2.75 20.31 14.54
C ASP A 100 -3.56 19.72 13.36
N SER A 101 -2.93 19.49 12.20
CA SER A 101 -3.60 19.01 10.99
C SER A 101 -3.96 17.52 11.01
N ILE A 102 -3.44 16.76 11.98
CA ILE A 102 -3.75 15.33 12.14
C ILE A 102 -4.33 15.05 13.52
N ASP A 103 -5.37 14.24 13.56
CA ASP A 103 -5.83 13.61 14.80
C ASP A 103 -4.91 12.42 15.11
N PHE A 104 -4.04 12.58 16.09
CA PHE A 104 -3.09 11.55 16.50
C PHE A 104 -3.76 10.28 17.03
N ASP A 105 -4.91 10.38 17.69
CA ASP A 105 -5.58 9.21 18.24
C ASP A 105 -6.21 8.38 17.10
N VAL A 106 -6.75 9.05 16.08
CA VAL A 106 -7.20 8.39 14.84
C VAL A 106 -6.02 7.79 14.08
N PHE A 107 -4.90 8.51 13.95
CA PHE A 107 -3.71 8.00 13.27
C PHE A 107 -3.12 6.76 13.96
N LEU A 108 -2.98 6.79 15.28
CA LEU A 108 -2.51 5.64 16.07
C LEU A 108 -3.48 4.44 15.97
N ALA A 109 -4.79 4.70 15.95
CA ALA A 109 -5.79 3.65 15.76
C ALA A 109 -5.68 3.01 14.36
N PHE A 110 -5.45 3.82 13.32
CA PHE A 110 -5.18 3.36 11.95
C PHE A 110 -3.94 2.46 11.89
N LEU A 111 -2.80 2.91 12.45
CA LEU A 111 -1.56 2.13 12.47
C LEU A 111 -1.76 0.76 13.14
N ARG A 112 -2.43 0.74 14.29
CA ARG A 112 -2.70 -0.49 15.03
C ARG A 112 -3.62 -1.44 14.26
N ALA A 113 -4.69 -0.92 13.67
CA ALA A 113 -5.65 -1.73 12.92
C ALA A 113 -5.00 -2.34 11.67
N TRP A 114 -4.27 -1.52 10.90
CA TRP A 114 -3.58 -1.97 9.70
C TRP A 114 -2.54 -3.04 10.03
N LEU A 115 -1.68 -2.79 11.03
CA LEU A 115 -0.63 -3.73 11.42
C LEU A 115 -1.22 -5.07 11.87
N HIS A 116 -2.30 -5.04 12.67
CA HIS A 116 -2.95 -6.27 13.09
C HIS A 116 -3.50 -7.06 11.90
N GLU A 117 -4.29 -6.43 11.02
CA GLU A 117 -4.89 -7.11 9.87
C GLU A 117 -3.82 -7.63 8.90
N HIS A 118 -2.76 -6.86 8.69
CA HIS A 118 -1.67 -7.24 7.80
C HIS A 118 -0.93 -8.50 8.30
N ILE A 119 -0.48 -8.51 9.56
CA ILE A 119 0.25 -9.62 10.16
C ILE A 119 -0.60 -10.90 10.18
N VAL A 120 -1.82 -10.81 10.72
CA VAL A 120 -2.64 -12.01 10.98
C VAL A 120 -3.22 -12.62 9.71
N ARG A 121 -3.18 -11.90 8.57
CA ARG A 121 -3.73 -12.38 7.30
C ARG A 121 -2.70 -12.44 6.20
N SER A 122 -2.12 -11.31 5.81
CA SER A 122 -1.25 -11.22 4.63
C SER A 122 0.08 -11.93 4.93
N ASP A 123 0.71 -11.59 6.04
CA ASP A 123 2.03 -12.13 6.41
C ASP A 123 1.92 -13.59 6.84
N ALA A 124 0.85 -13.95 7.57
CA ALA A 124 0.54 -15.34 7.90
C ALA A 124 0.37 -16.23 6.65
N ILE A 125 -0.29 -15.73 5.59
CA ILE A 125 -0.42 -16.44 4.32
C ILE A 125 0.94 -16.58 3.64
N PHE A 126 1.73 -15.51 3.61
CA PHE A 126 3.08 -15.51 3.06
C PHE A 126 4.01 -16.50 3.78
N VAL A 127 4.04 -16.49 5.11
CA VAL A 127 4.87 -17.39 5.92
C VAL A 127 4.41 -18.85 5.79
N SER A 128 3.10 -19.10 5.71
CA SER A 128 2.57 -20.43 5.42
C SER A 128 3.10 -20.96 4.08
N TYR A 129 3.15 -20.11 3.05
CA TYR A 129 3.76 -20.47 1.76
C TYR A 129 5.25 -20.80 1.88
N LEU A 130 6.02 -20.02 2.63
CA LEU A 130 7.46 -20.30 2.86
C LEU A 130 7.69 -21.65 3.54
N SER A 131 6.80 -22.06 4.42
CA SER A 131 6.89 -23.31 5.18
C SER A 131 6.41 -24.54 4.40
N GLY A 132 6.08 -24.40 3.12
CA GLY A 132 5.53 -25.48 2.29
C GLY A 132 4.05 -25.78 2.54
N GLY A 133 3.34 -24.86 3.20
CA GLY A 133 1.89 -24.91 3.38
C GLY A 133 1.15 -24.93 2.04
N ALA A 134 -0.07 -25.49 2.05
CA ALA A 134 -0.90 -25.57 0.85
C ALA A 134 -1.03 -24.18 0.18
N ARG A 135 -0.93 -24.13 -1.16
CA ARG A 135 -1.13 -22.89 -1.92
C ARG A 135 -2.48 -22.29 -1.50
N PRO A 136 -2.51 -21.05 -0.98
CA PRO A 136 -3.76 -20.39 -0.63
C PRO A 136 -4.62 -20.30 -1.89
N THR A 137 -5.80 -20.91 -1.91
CA THR A 137 -6.69 -20.87 -3.08
C THR A 137 -7.49 -19.56 -3.16
N THR A 138 -7.26 -18.63 -2.22
CA THR A 138 -8.10 -17.46 -1.98
C THR A 138 -7.39 -16.17 -2.40
N VAL A 139 -8.12 -15.33 -3.14
CA VAL A 139 -7.75 -13.93 -3.41
C VAL A 139 -7.57 -13.21 -2.07
N LEU A 140 -6.41 -12.56 -1.85
CA LEU A 140 -6.22 -11.71 -0.68
C LEU A 140 -7.35 -10.67 -0.62
N PRO A 141 -7.95 -10.40 0.56
CA PRO A 141 -9.01 -9.40 0.66
C PRO A 141 -8.51 -8.05 0.16
N ALA A 142 -9.43 -7.29 -0.44
CA ALA A 142 -9.16 -5.91 -0.84
C ALA A 142 -8.73 -5.10 0.40
N VAL A 143 -7.84 -4.13 0.19
CA VAL A 143 -7.42 -3.17 1.21
C VAL A 143 -8.64 -2.39 1.65
N ASP A 144 -8.91 -2.35 2.96
CA ASP A 144 -9.99 -1.51 3.49
C ASP A 144 -9.69 -0.03 3.17
N PRO A 145 -10.73 0.75 2.79
CA PRO A 145 -10.56 2.17 2.52
C PRO A 145 -10.09 2.91 3.79
N LEU A 146 -9.39 4.01 3.57
CA LEU A 146 -8.90 4.88 4.63
C LEU A 146 -10.05 5.40 5.50
N PRO A 147 -9.77 5.76 6.77
CA PRO A 147 -10.69 6.58 7.56
C PRO A 147 -11.07 7.86 6.78
N GLU A 148 -12.35 8.26 6.81
CA GLU A 148 -12.87 9.43 6.07
C GLU A 148 -12.07 10.73 6.30
N CYS A 149 -11.42 10.89 7.46
CA CYS A 149 -10.56 12.05 7.74
C CYS A 149 -9.23 12.07 6.97
N LEU A 150 -8.85 10.95 6.36
CA LEU A 150 -7.70 10.79 5.47
C LEU A 150 -8.13 10.64 4.00
N GLU A 151 -9.41 10.33 3.74
CA GLU A 151 -9.98 10.33 2.40
C GLU A 151 -10.14 11.77 1.86
N GLY A 152 -9.45 12.06 0.76
CA GLY A 152 -9.47 13.38 0.10
C GLY A 152 -8.19 14.21 0.25
N VAL A 153 -7.25 13.77 1.10
CA VAL A 153 -5.98 14.49 1.35
C VAL A 153 -4.78 13.87 0.61
N LEU A 154 -4.96 12.68 0.02
CA LEU A 154 -3.92 11.90 -0.68
C LEU A 154 -3.82 12.15 -2.19
N ALA A 155 -4.51 13.15 -2.73
CA ALA A 155 -4.26 13.58 -4.10
C ALA A 155 -2.97 14.41 -4.11
N ASP A 156 -1.82 13.75 -4.20
CA ASP A 156 -0.56 14.40 -4.56
C ASP A 156 -0.64 14.81 -6.05
N PRO A 157 -0.68 16.11 -6.38
CA PRO A 157 -0.74 16.56 -7.76
C PRO A 157 0.55 16.27 -8.55
N ASP A 158 1.64 15.88 -7.89
CA ASP A 158 2.94 15.57 -8.48
C ASP A 158 3.26 14.05 -8.50
N ASP A 159 2.29 13.17 -8.23
CA ASP A 159 2.47 11.70 -8.34
C ASP A 159 2.50 11.23 -9.82
N PRO A 160 3.64 10.72 -10.34
CA PRO A 160 3.74 10.24 -11.72
C PRO A 160 2.99 8.92 -11.98
N LEU A 161 2.37 8.31 -10.97
CA LEU A 161 1.59 7.08 -11.10
C LEU A 161 0.19 7.27 -10.52
N HIS A 162 -0.66 8.03 -11.22
CA HIS A 162 -2.11 7.90 -11.08
C HIS A 162 -2.52 6.44 -11.30
N THR A 163 -2.69 5.70 -10.20
CA THR A 163 -3.25 4.35 -10.23
C THR A 163 -4.76 4.50 -10.40
N VAL A 164 -5.20 4.47 -11.65
CA VAL A 164 -6.62 4.42 -11.99
C VAL A 164 -7.09 2.98 -11.80
N SER A 165 -7.86 2.73 -10.74
CA SER A 165 -8.59 1.47 -10.58
C SER A 165 -9.85 1.51 -11.45
N MET A 166 -9.97 0.60 -12.41
CA MET A 166 -11.16 0.45 -13.25
C MET A 166 -11.65 -0.99 -13.25
N GLN A 167 -12.97 -1.17 -13.23
CA GLN A 167 -13.60 -2.48 -13.42
C GLN A 167 -13.60 -2.79 -14.93
N VAL A 168 -13.00 -3.93 -15.31
CA VAL A 168 -12.95 -4.38 -16.70
C VAL A 168 -13.58 -5.78 -16.83
N PRO A 169 -14.26 -6.09 -17.94
CA PRO A 169 -14.75 -7.44 -18.21
C PRO A 169 -13.58 -8.45 -18.22
N GLU A 170 -13.79 -9.66 -17.73
CA GLU A 170 -12.77 -10.72 -17.69
C GLU A 170 -12.20 -11.02 -19.09
N SER A 171 -13.04 -10.93 -20.13
CA SER A 171 -12.65 -11.09 -21.53
C SER A 171 -11.64 -10.04 -22.04
N ALA A 172 -11.48 -8.92 -21.33
CA ALA A 172 -10.54 -7.87 -21.69
C ALA A 172 -9.16 -8.03 -21.03
N LEU A 173 -9.02 -8.90 -20.03
CA LEU A 173 -7.79 -9.01 -19.22
C LEU A 173 -6.57 -9.41 -20.05
N ASP A 174 -6.69 -10.41 -20.92
CA ASP A 174 -5.58 -10.87 -21.76
C ASP A 174 -5.06 -9.77 -22.70
N THR A 175 -5.99 -8.99 -23.26
CA THR A 175 -5.68 -7.83 -24.11
C THR A 175 -4.94 -6.76 -23.30
N LEU A 176 -5.43 -6.43 -22.10
CA LEU A 176 -4.80 -5.43 -21.23
C LEU A 176 -3.40 -5.86 -20.77
N PHE A 177 -3.21 -7.12 -20.38
CA PHE A 177 -1.88 -7.64 -20.02
C PHE A 177 -0.92 -7.69 -21.21
N THR A 178 -1.44 -7.92 -22.42
CA THR A 178 -0.63 -7.88 -23.65
C THR A 178 -0.20 -6.45 -23.97
N CYS A 179 -1.13 -5.49 -23.92
CA CYS A 179 -0.83 -4.06 -24.05
C CYS A 179 0.20 -3.59 -23.02
N ALA A 180 0.03 -3.95 -21.74
CA ALA A 180 0.97 -3.60 -20.68
C ALA A 180 2.38 -4.18 -20.92
N ARG A 181 2.48 -5.41 -21.44
CA ARG A 181 3.76 -6.04 -21.80
C ARG A 181 4.43 -5.34 -22.98
N LEU A 182 3.66 -4.94 -24.00
CA LEU A 182 4.17 -4.19 -25.15
C LEU A 182 4.72 -2.83 -24.72
N LEU A 183 3.95 -2.07 -23.93
CA LEU A 183 4.37 -0.76 -23.42
C LEU A 183 5.65 -0.83 -22.59
N ARG A 184 5.83 -1.89 -21.79
CA ARG A 184 7.05 -2.12 -20.98
C ARG A 184 8.26 -2.51 -21.81
N ARG A 185 8.07 -3.24 -22.91
CA ARG A 185 9.16 -3.64 -23.82
C ARG A 185 9.61 -2.47 -24.72
N GLY A 186 8.72 -1.51 -24.98
CA GLY A 186 8.97 -0.39 -25.88
C GLY A 186 9.04 -0.83 -27.35
N GLY A 187 9.47 0.07 -28.23
CA GLY A 187 9.59 -0.18 -29.67
C GLY A 187 8.32 0.13 -30.47
N GLY A 188 8.35 -0.14 -31.77
CA GLY A 188 7.33 0.34 -32.71
C GLY A 188 5.88 -0.10 -32.40
N GLU A 189 5.68 -1.28 -31.82
CA GLU A 189 4.36 -1.74 -31.38
C GLU A 189 3.85 -0.96 -30.15
N ALA A 190 4.75 -0.58 -29.24
CA ALA A 190 4.41 0.27 -28.10
C ALA A 190 4.07 1.70 -28.54
N ASP A 191 4.80 2.23 -29.52
CA ASP A 191 4.58 3.57 -30.05
C ASP A 191 3.27 3.66 -30.86
N ALA A 192 2.94 2.62 -31.63
CA ALA A 192 1.64 2.50 -32.29
C ALA A 192 0.48 2.44 -31.29
N LEU A 193 0.66 1.70 -30.19
CA LEU A 193 -0.34 1.62 -29.13
C LEU A 193 -0.52 2.96 -28.39
N ARG A 194 0.56 3.70 -28.13
CA ARG A 194 0.48 5.07 -27.57
C ARG A 194 -0.25 6.02 -28.52
N ALA A 195 0.06 5.97 -29.82
CA ALA A 195 -0.62 6.82 -30.81
C ALA A 195 -2.15 6.58 -30.89
N ILE A 196 -2.61 5.37 -30.53
CA ILE A 196 -4.04 5.05 -30.41
C ILE A 196 -4.62 5.55 -29.08
N ALA A 197 -3.85 5.46 -27.99
CA ALA A 197 -4.29 5.80 -26.64
C ALA A 197 -4.24 7.30 -26.31
N ASP A 198 -3.24 8.03 -26.81
CA ASP A 198 -3.01 9.44 -26.49
C ASP A 198 -4.21 10.34 -26.82
N PRO A 199 -4.91 10.18 -27.98
CA PRO A 199 -6.12 10.95 -28.26
C PRO A 199 -7.23 10.66 -27.25
N LEU A 200 -7.33 9.42 -26.73
CA LEU A 200 -8.36 9.03 -25.75
C LEU A 200 -8.15 9.69 -24.39
N GLY A 201 -6.90 9.99 -24.02
CA GLY A 201 -6.55 10.65 -22.76
C GLY A 201 -6.93 12.13 -22.70
N THR A 202 -7.14 12.77 -23.85
CA THR A 202 -7.52 14.20 -23.96
C THR A 202 -9.00 14.42 -24.28
N MET A 203 -9.77 13.35 -24.45
CA MET A 203 -11.17 13.44 -24.86
C MET A 203 -12.08 13.85 -23.71
N THR A 204 -13.03 14.73 -24.01
CA THR A 204 -14.14 15.03 -23.11
C THR A 204 -15.07 13.81 -23.00
N LEU A 205 -15.82 13.70 -21.89
CA LEU A 205 -16.80 12.62 -21.69
C LEU A 205 -17.81 12.46 -22.85
N VAL A 206 -18.15 13.56 -23.53
CA VAL A 206 -19.07 13.57 -24.68
C VAL A 206 -18.41 12.95 -25.92
N GLU A 207 -17.14 13.25 -26.17
CA GLU A 207 -16.37 12.67 -27.27
C GLU A 207 -16.11 11.18 -27.03
N ALA A 208 -15.75 10.81 -25.80
CA ALA A 208 -15.54 9.42 -25.40
C ALA A 208 -16.82 8.58 -25.59
N ALA A 209 -17.98 9.11 -25.19
CA ALA A 209 -19.27 8.44 -25.39
C ALA A 209 -19.65 8.30 -26.87
N THR A 210 -19.23 9.24 -27.72
CA THR A 210 -19.49 9.20 -29.17
C THR A 210 -18.63 8.14 -29.85
N VAL A 211 -17.35 8.04 -29.49
CA VAL A 211 -16.45 6.98 -29.99
C VAL A 211 -16.87 5.60 -29.50
N ALA A 212 -17.26 5.45 -28.23
CA ALA A 212 -17.77 4.19 -27.70
C ALA A 212 -19.03 3.72 -28.47
N LYS A 213 -19.95 4.63 -28.80
CA LYS A 213 -21.13 4.33 -29.64
C LYS A 213 -20.78 3.94 -31.07
N ALA A 214 -19.70 4.46 -31.63
CA ALA A 214 -19.25 4.13 -32.99
C ALA A 214 -18.56 2.77 -33.06
N LEU A 215 -17.81 2.38 -32.03
CA LEU A 215 -17.12 1.09 -31.93
C LEU A 215 -18.05 -0.09 -31.57
N MET A 216 -19.22 0.20 -30.97
CA MET A 216 -20.24 -0.78 -30.62
C MET A 216 -21.28 -1.05 -31.73
N ARG A 217 -21.06 -0.53 -32.94
CA ARG A 217 -21.88 -0.81 -34.15
C ARG A 217 -21.09 -1.68 -35.12
#